data_AF-A0A3C1LW79-F1
#
_entry.id   AF-A0A3C1LW79-F1
#
_cell.length_a   1.000
_cell.length_b   1.000
_cell.length_c   1.000
_cell.angle_alpha   90.00
_cell.angle_beta   90.00
_cell.angle_gamma   90.00
#
_symmetry.space_group_name_H-M   'P 1'
#
loop_
_entity.id
_entity.type
_entity.pdbx_description
1 polymer ?
#
loop_
_entity_poly.entity_id
_entity_poly.type
_entity_poly.pdbx_seq_one_letter_code
_entity_poly.pdbx_strand_id
1 'polypeptide(L)'
;MVKEYIDTGKTVDEAIDAACEKLGVSKEDVNFEILDLPKKGFLGIKSTPAKVRVYIEQSKADIAKNYLSDILTEMGISCNIAVSEQDNGVVLTLDGDGLGVIIGRRGETLDSLQYLVSLVANRCDGEYMRVTIDSGNYRDKREKTLEALARKLAFNSVKTGRSNTLEPMNPYERRIIHAAVSTVRGATSTSIGEEPNRRVVISSVTGTPAKAGGDRGGFKRGGKSSGKGGFNKPYNRGGRNDNIAKPAASAANAAPAKPATVDAQDKPLYSKIEID
;
A
#
# COMPACT_ATOMS: atom_id res chain seq x y z
N MET A 1 -5.03 28.60 -4.15
CA MET A 1 -6.41 28.66 -4.66
C MET A 1 -7.20 29.60 -3.78
N VAL A 2 -8.02 30.46 -4.37
CA VAL A 2 -8.85 31.41 -3.63
C VAL A 2 -10.23 30.79 -3.45
N LYS A 3 -10.65 30.53 -2.21
CA LYS A 3 -12.02 30.11 -1.92
C LYS A 3 -12.84 31.37 -1.71
N GLU A 4 -13.83 31.61 -2.56
CA GLU A 4 -14.63 32.84 -2.53
C GLU A 4 -16.11 32.57 -2.41
N TYR A 5 -16.81 33.47 -1.72
CA TYR A 5 -18.27 33.52 -1.65
C TYR A 5 -18.72 34.96 -1.85
N ILE A 6 -19.82 35.13 -2.58
CA ILE A 6 -20.46 36.42 -2.77
C ILE A 6 -21.82 36.35 -2.11
N ASP A 7 -22.07 37.25 -1.17
CA ASP A 7 -23.36 37.34 -0.48
C ASP A 7 -23.88 38.77 -0.39
N THR A 8 -25.14 38.88 -0.02
CA THR A 8 -25.86 40.16 0.10
C THR A 8 -26.47 40.35 1.48
N GLY A 9 -26.41 41.57 2.00
CA GLY A 9 -26.95 41.95 3.31
C GLY A 9 -27.58 43.34 3.27
N LYS A 10 -28.34 43.73 4.32
CA LYS A 10 -28.89 45.10 4.40
C LYS A 10 -27.78 46.11 4.67
N THR A 11 -26.74 45.68 5.37
CA THR A 11 -25.48 46.41 5.58
C THR A 11 -24.30 45.61 5.04
N VAL A 12 -23.15 46.27 4.91
CA VAL A 12 -21.90 45.60 4.52
C VAL A 12 -21.52 44.54 5.54
N ASP A 13 -21.66 44.83 6.84
CA ASP A 13 -21.32 43.88 7.91
C ASP A 13 -22.20 42.64 7.90
N GLU A 14 -23.50 42.80 7.65
CA GLU A 14 -24.43 41.66 7.50
C GLU A 14 -24.07 40.80 6.27
N ALA A 15 -23.64 41.42 5.17
CA ALA A 15 -23.20 40.70 3.98
C ALA A 15 -21.89 39.92 4.23
N ILE A 16 -20.97 40.50 5.01
CA ILE A 16 -19.73 39.83 5.43
C ILE A 16 -20.05 38.66 6.36
N ASP A 17 -20.91 38.84 7.37
CA ASP A 17 -21.31 37.76 8.29
C ASP A 17 -21.90 36.57 7.54
N ALA A 18 -22.85 36.82 6.64
CA ALA A 18 -23.49 35.77 5.84
C ALA A 18 -22.49 35.02 4.94
N ALA A 19 -21.53 35.74 4.34
CA ALA A 19 -20.48 35.14 3.52
C ALA A 19 -19.45 34.37 4.37
N CYS A 20 -19.09 34.85 5.57
CA CYS A 20 -18.18 34.17 6.50
C CYS A 20 -18.80 32.87 7.04
N GLU A 21 -20.09 32.91 7.37
CA GLU A 21 -20.84 31.73 7.84
C GLU A 21 -20.85 30.62 6.78
N LYS A 22 -21.01 30.98 5.50
CA LYS A 22 -20.91 30.04 4.38
C LYS A 22 -19.50 29.52 4.14
N LEU A 23 -18.48 30.33 4.39
CA LEU A 23 -17.08 29.93 4.29
C LEU A 23 -16.63 29.08 5.51
N GLY A 24 -17.34 29.15 6.63
CA GLY A 24 -17.05 28.42 7.87
C GLY A 24 -15.86 28.98 8.63
N VAL A 25 -15.60 30.28 8.53
CA VAL A 25 -14.38 30.96 8.99
C VAL A 25 -14.70 32.25 9.72
N SER A 26 -13.78 32.69 10.58
CA SER A 26 -13.93 33.93 11.32
C SER A 26 -13.79 35.15 10.39
N LYS A 27 -14.40 36.28 10.77
CA LYS A 27 -14.25 37.58 10.08
C LYS A 27 -12.80 38.09 10.06
N GLU A 28 -11.94 37.55 10.91
CA GLU A 28 -10.56 38.00 11.09
C GLU A 28 -9.60 37.34 10.09
N ASP A 29 -9.97 36.18 9.54
CA ASP A 29 -9.13 35.35 8.66
C ASP A 29 -9.51 35.46 7.17
N VAL A 30 -10.33 36.45 6.81
CA VAL A 30 -10.91 36.60 5.48
C VAL A 30 -10.58 37.96 4.86
N ASN A 31 -10.25 37.95 3.57
CA ASN A 31 -10.22 39.17 2.77
C ASN A 31 -11.62 39.42 2.19
N PHE A 32 -12.00 40.68 2.02
CA PHE A 32 -13.28 41.01 1.41
C PHE A 32 -13.19 42.21 0.46
N GLU A 33 -14.03 42.17 -0.57
CA GLU A 33 -14.18 43.19 -1.58
C GLU A 33 -15.66 43.60 -1.64
N ILE A 34 -15.94 44.89 -1.43
CA ILE A 34 -17.31 45.44 -1.48
C ILE A 34 -17.65 45.67 -2.96
N LEU A 35 -18.58 44.87 -3.49
CA LEU A 35 -19.05 44.98 -4.87
C LEU A 35 -20.10 46.09 -5.01
N ASP A 36 -21.04 46.16 -4.07
CA ASP A 36 -22.08 47.20 -4.05
C ASP A 36 -22.34 47.69 -2.62
N LEU A 37 -22.40 49.01 -2.46
CA LEU A 37 -22.82 49.65 -1.22
C LEU A 37 -24.36 49.70 -1.13
N PRO A 38 -24.92 49.57 0.09
CA PRO A 38 -26.35 49.67 0.28
C PRO A 38 -26.83 51.10 -0.04
N LYS A 39 -27.78 51.23 -0.98
CA LYS A 39 -28.38 52.52 -1.36
C LYS A 39 -29.86 52.51 -1.01
N LYS A 40 -30.27 53.52 -0.23
CA LYS A 40 -31.69 53.84 0.00
C LYS A 40 -32.20 54.65 -1.18
N GLY A 41 -33.21 54.14 -1.89
CA GLY A 41 -33.88 54.86 -2.97
C GLY A 41 -34.61 56.11 -2.48
N PHE A 42 -34.66 57.12 -3.34
CA PHE A 42 -35.42 58.35 -3.15
C PHE A 42 -36.92 57.99 -3.04
N LEU A 43 -37.57 58.30 -1.91
CA LEU A 43 -38.92 57.88 -1.49
C LEU A 43 -39.12 56.45 -0.90
N GLY A 44 -38.06 55.69 -0.58
CA GLY A 44 -38.22 54.46 0.22
C GLY A 44 -38.86 53.26 -0.50
N ILE A 45 -39.07 53.35 -1.81
CA ILE A 45 -39.75 52.32 -2.63
C ILE A 45 -38.78 51.23 -3.14
N LYS A 46 -37.45 51.47 -3.10
CA LYS A 46 -36.45 50.51 -3.58
C LYS A 46 -35.15 50.63 -2.78
N SER A 47 -34.74 49.55 -2.13
CA SER A 47 -33.44 49.46 -1.45
C SER A 47 -32.58 48.44 -2.20
N THR A 48 -31.36 48.81 -2.58
CA THR A 48 -30.38 47.83 -3.08
C THR A 48 -29.59 47.29 -1.90
N PRO A 49 -29.54 45.96 -1.70
CA PRO A 49 -28.74 45.38 -0.62
C PRO A 49 -27.25 45.59 -0.89
N ALA A 50 -26.45 45.59 0.17
CA ALA A 50 -25.00 45.53 0.07
C ALA A 50 -24.60 44.19 -0.54
N LYS A 51 -23.57 44.16 -1.38
CA LYS A 51 -23.03 42.93 -1.97
C LYS A 51 -21.53 42.89 -1.71
N VAL A 52 -21.07 41.80 -1.11
CA VAL A 52 -19.66 41.63 -0.70
C VAL A 52 -19.15 40.30 -1.20
N ARG A 53 -17.93 40.31 -1.76
CA ARG A 53 -17.15 39.13 -2.09
C ARG A 53 -16.16 38.89 -0.96
N VAL A 54 -16.27 37.75 -0.29
CA VAL A 54 -15.32 37.33 0.75
C VAL A 54 -14.46 36.22 0.18
N TYR A 55 -13.15 36.29 0.39
CA TYR A 55 -12.20 35.32 -0.15
C TYR A 55 -11.06 35.01 0.82
N ILE A 56 -10.59 33.76 0.78
CA ILE A 56 -9.44 33.28 1.57
C ILE A 56 -8.35 32.80 0.63
N GLU A 57 -7.12 33.27 0.91
CA GLU A 57 -5.92 32.68 0.35
C GLU A 57 -5.55 31.44 1.16
N GLN A 58 -5.87 30.25 0.65
CA GLN A 58 -5.46 29.02 1.31
C GLN A 58 -3.97 28.79 1.15
N SER A 59 -3.29 28.50 2.25
CA SER A 59 -1.89 28.07 2.18
C SER A 59 -1.78 26.75 1.40
N LYS A 60 -0.60 26.49 0.82
CA LYS A 60 -0.36 25.20 0.16
C LYS A 60 -0.49 24.03 1.15
N ALA A 61 -0.18 24.25 2.43
CA ALA A 61 -0.34 23.28 3.50
C ALA A 61 -1.82 22.92 3.74
N ASP A 62 -2.71 23.92 3.74
CA ASP A 62 -4.16 23.72 3.90
C ASP A 62 -4.74 22.94 2.73
N ILE A 63 -4.32 23.27 1.50
CA ILE A 63 -4.74 22.53 0.30
C ILE A 63 -4.32 21.07 0.41
N ALA A 64 -3.08 20.80 0.84
CA ALA A 64 -2.58 19.45 1.03
C ALA A 64 -3.38 18.67 2.09
N LYS A 65 -3.65 19.31 3.24
CA LYS A 65 -4.44 18.74 4.33
C LYS A 65 -5.87 18.43 3.90
N ASN A 66 -6.55 19.38 3.26
CA ASN A 66 -7.93 19.24 2.82
C ASN A 66 -8.06 18.10 1.81
N TYR A 67 -7.19 18.08 0.79
CA TYR A 67 -7.19 17.03 -0.21
C TYR A 67 -6.95 15.63 0.39
N LEU A 68 -6.03 15.52 1.34
CA LEU A 68 -5.79 14.26 2.05
C LEU A 68 -6.99 13.86 2.92
N SER A 69 -7.60 14.81 3.63
CA SER A 69 -8.79 14.57 4.45
C SER A 69 -9.98 14.09 3.61
N ASP A 70 -10.20 14.69 2.45
CA ASP A 70 -11.27 14.31 1.53
C ASP A 70 -11.11 12.86 1.05
N ILE A 71 -9.90 12.49 0.60
CA ILE A 71 -9.61 11.11 0.17
C ILE A 71 -9.86 10.12 1.31
N LEU A 72 -9.37 10.43 2.52
CA LEU A 72 -9.49 9.51 3.65
C LEU A 72 -10.94 9.35 4.12
N THR A 73 -11.74 10.41 4.02
CA THR A 73 -13.18 10.38 4.29
C THR A 73 -13.91 9.50 3.26
N GLU A 74 -13.61 9.65 1.97
CA GLU A 74 -14.19 8.82 0.90
C GLU A 74 -13.75 7.35 1.00
N MET A 75 -12.57 7.08 1.57
CA MET A 75 -12.10 5.73 1.90
C MET A 75 -12.76 5.16 3.17
N GLY A 76 -13.55 5.96 3.91
CA GLY A 76 -14.19 5.55 5.16
C GLY A 76 -13.23 5.44 6.35
N ILE A 77 -12.11 6.17 6.33
CA ILE A 77 -11.08 6.12 7.37
C ILE A 77 -11.11 7.41 8.19
N SER A 78 -11.36 7.29 9.49
CA SER A 78 -11.27 8.40 10.44
C SER A 78 -9.85 8.52 11.00
N CYS A 79 -9.12 9.55 10.57
CA CYS A 79 -7.79 9.86 11.10
C CYS A 79 -7.64 11.35 11.38
N ASN A 80 -6.82 11.68 12.38
CA ASN A 80 -6.36 13.02 12.63
C ASN A 80 -5.12 13.32 11.78
N ILE A 81 -5.06 14.53 11.22
CA ILE A 81 -3.96 15.00 10.37
C ILE A 81 -3.33 16.21 11.06
N ALA A 82 -2.14 16.03 11.62
CA ALA A 82 -1.32 17.11 12.16
C ALA A 82 -0.42 17.69 11.07
N VAL A 83 -0.37 19.01 10.98
CA VAL A 83 0.45 19.74 10.01
C VAL A 83 1.65 20.36 10.73
N SER A 84 2.85 20.08 10.26
CA SER A 84 4.08 20.70 10.71
C SER A 84 4.76 21.37 9.52
N GLU A 85 4.84 22.69 9.56
CA GLU A 85 5.58 23.48 8.58
C GLU A 85 7.06 23.50 8.94
N GLN A 86 7.91 23.30 7.93
CA GLN A 86 9.36 23.36 8.01
C GLN A 86 9.88 24.30 6.91
N ASP A 87 11.12 24.79 7.05
CA ASP A 87 11.70 25.85 6.22
C ASP A 87 11.57 25.65 4.69
N ASN A 88 11.43 24.41 4.21
CA ASN A 88 11.25 24.11 2.78
C ASN A 88 10.21 22.99 2.52
N GLY A 89 9.21 22.86 3.37
CA GLY A 89 8.19 21.84 3.16
C GLY A 89 7.18 21.69 4.29
N VAL A 90 6.26 20.76 4.08
CA VAL A 90 5.20 20.43 5.03
C VAL A 90 5.26 18.94 5.33
N VAL A 91 5.22 18.61 6.61
CA VAL A 91 5.05 17.24 7.10
C VAL A 91 3.62 17.08 7.59
N LEU A 92 2.90 16.14 6.98
CA LEU A 92 1.57 15.72 7.37
C LEU A 92 1.69 14.42 8.17
N THR A 93 1.45 14.50 9.48
CA THR A 93 1.47 13.34 10.36
C THR A 93 0.06 12.80 10.54
N LEU A 94 -0.13 11.53 10.21
CA LEU A 94 -1.38 10.80 10.33
C LEU A 94 -1.42 10.01 11.64
N ASP A 95 -2.41 10.30 12.47
CA ASP A 95 -2.68 9.60 13.73
C ASP A 95 -4.12 9.11 13.76
N GLY A 96 -4.34 7.86 14.19
CA GLY A 96 -5.68 7.31 14.30
C GLY A 96 -5.70 5.79 14.24
N ASP A 97 -6.91 5.25 14.31
CA ASP A 97 -7.17 3.83 14.16
C ASP A 97 -7.36 3.48 12.67
N GLY A 98 -6.97 2.26 12.27
CA GLY A 98 -7.14 1.81 10.88
C GLY A 98 -6.10 2.33 9.88
N LEU A 99 -5.03 3.00 10.33
CA LEU A 99 -3.92 3.48 9.47
C LEU A 99 -3.25 2.36 8.65
N GLY A 100 -3.44 1.09 9.01
CA GLY A 100 -2.91 -0.05 8.25
C GLY A 100 -3.35 -0.07 6.78
N VAL A 101 -4.57 0.41 6.48
CA VAL A 101 -5.07 0.52 5.10
C VAL A 101 -4.36 1.63 4.33
N ILE A 102 -4.06 2.75 5.00
CA ILE A 102 -3.35 3.91 4.41
C ILE A 102 -1.88 3.57 4.13
N ILE A 103 -1.24 2.82 5.02
CA ILE A 103 0.12 2.31 4.80
C ILE A 103 0.12 1.39 3.57
N GLY A 104 -0.91 0.55 3.44
CA GLY A 104 -1.02 -0.41 2.34
C GLY A 104 0.07 -1.48 2.38
N ARG A 105 0.23 -2.22 1.28
CA ARG A 105 1.30 -3.23 1.18
C ARG A 105 2.65 -2.51 1.11
N ARG A 106 3.44 -2.62 2.18
CA ARG A 106 4.82 -2.09 2.26
C ARG A 106 4.96 -0.56 2.12
N GLY A 107 3.89 0.21 2.33
CA GLY A 107 3.94 1.67 2.18
C GLY A 107 3.51 2.17 0.80
N GLU A 108 3.15 1.30 -0.15
CA GLU A 108 2.81 1.70 -1.53
C GLU A 108 1.63 2.68 -1.58
N THR A 109 0.61 2.48 -0.75
CA THR A 109 -0.54 3.39 -0.66
C THR A 109 -0.14 4.74 -0.07
N LEU A 110 0.68 4.74 0.98
CA LEU A 110 1.19 5.96 1.60
C LEU A 110 2.03 6.79 0.62
N ASP A 111 2.89 6.13 -0.15
CA ASP A 111 3.72 6.78 -1.18
C ASP A 111 2.86 7.35 -2.32
N SER A 112 1.83 6.62 -2.74
CA SER A 112 0.88 7.06 -3.77
C SER A 112 0.08 8.28 -3.31
N LEU A 113 -0.42 8.27 -2.07
CA LEU A 113 -1.12 9.41 -1.47
C LEU A 113 -0.19 10.62 -1.36
N GLN A 114 1.06 10.44 -0.91
CA GLN A 114 2.03 11.52 -0.83
C GLN A 114 2.28 12.15 -2.21
N TYR A 115 2.39 11.34 -3.26
CA TYR A 115 2.56 11.84 -4.62
C TYR A 115 1.35 12.67 -5.08
N LEU A 116 0.13 12.18 -4.89
CA LEU A 116 -1.08 12.90 -5.29
C LEU A 116 -1.25 14.21 -4.53
N VAL A 117 -1.06 14.18 -3.20
CA VAL A 117 -1.13 15.38 -2.35
C VAL A 117 -0.06 16.39 -2.77
N SER A 118 1.17 15.95 -3.05
CA SER A 118 2.24 16.83 -3.53
C SER A 118 1.90 17.49 -4.87
N LEU A 119 1.29 16.75 -5.79
CA LEU A 119 0.87 17.27 -7.08
C LEU A 119 -0.23 18.33 -6.93
N VAL A 120 -1.22 18.10 -6.05
CA VAL A 120 -2.32 19.04 -5.82
C VAL A 120 -1.83 20.29 -5.09
N ALA A 121 -0.98 20.14 -4.06
CA ALA A 121 -0.43 21.26 -3.31
C ALA A 121 0.45 22.18 -4.18
N ASN A 122 1.21 21.60 -5.13
CA ASN A 122 2.07 22.33 -6.05
C ASN A 122 1.41 22.72 -7.37
N ARG A 123 0.09 22.51 -7.53
CA ARG A 123 -0.64 22.97 -8.72
C ARG A 123 -0.77 24.49 -8.77
N CYS A 124 -0.79 25.15 -7.60
CA CYS A 124 -0.90 26.60 -7.52
C CYS A 124 0.46 27.30 -7.69
N ASP A 125 0.42 28.52 -8.20
CA ASP A 125 1.58 29.40 -8.34
C ASP A 125 2.31 29.63 -7.00
N GLY A 126 3.59 29.98 -7.09
CA GLY A 126 4.50 30.16 -5.95
C GLY A 126 5.57 29.09 -5.88
N GLU A 127 6.41 29.15 -4.84
CA GLU A 127 7.57 28.27 -4.70
C GLU A 127 7.19 26.80 -4.53
N TYR A 128 8.05 25.91 -5.01
CA TYR A 128 7.84 24.46 -4.86
C TYR A 128 7.89 24.07 -3.38
N MET A 129 6.84 23.43 -2.90
CA MET A 129 6.72 22.98 -1.53
C MET A 129 6.85 21.46 -1.46
N ARG A 130 7.85 20.97 -0.73
CA ARG A 130 8.01 19.53 -0.50
C ARG A 130 6.97 19.04 0.50
N VAL A 131 6.08 18.14 0.07
CA VAL A 131 5.11 17.48 0.95
C VAL A 131 5.61 16.11 1.36
N THR A 132 5.62 15.83 2.66
CA THR A 132 5.92 14.51 3.22
C THR A 132 4.74 14.04 4.05
N ILE A 133 4.30 12.79 3.87
CA ILE A 133 3.28 12.17 4.71
C ILE A 133 3.97 11.13 5.58
N ASP A 134 3.74 11.18 6.89
CA ASP A 134 4.20 10.17 7.84
C ASP A 134 3.03 9.57 8.63
N SER A 135 3.15 8.30 9.00
CA SER A 135 2.17 7.54 9.76
C SER A 135 2.91 6.75 10.84
N GLY A 136 2.98 7.29 12.06
CA GLY A 136 3.59 6.61 13.22
C GLY A 136 5.04 6.16 13.02
N ASN A 137 5.83 6.92 12.25
CA ASN A 137 7.19 6.61 11.83
C ASN A 137 7.34 5.24 11.14
N TYR A 138 6.46 4.97 10.16
CA TYR A 138 6.42 3.71 9.45
C TYR A 138 7.71 3.42 8.68
N ARG A 139 8.29 4.43 8.01
CA ARG A 139 9.45 4.26 7.13
C ARG A 139 10.67 3.76 7.89
N ASP A 140 11.00 4.35 9.04
CA ASP A 140 12.13 3.90 9.87
C ASP A 140 11.92 2.49 10.42
N LYS A 141 10.70 2.18 10.88
CA LYS A 141 10.36 0.84 11.36
C LYS A 141 10.49 -0.17 10.22
N ARG A 142 10.00 0.17 9.03
CA ARG A 142 10.05 -0.69 7.85
C ARG A 142 11.49 -0.98 7.43
N GLU A 143 12.34 0.04 7.37
CA GLU A 143 13.75 -0.10 7.07
C GLU A 143 14.43 -1.08 8.05
N LYS A 144 14.26 -0.88 9.36
CA LYS A 144 14.82 -1.78 10.38
C LYS A 144 14.32 -3.22 10.23
N THR A 145 13.04 -3.42 9.88
CA THR A 145 12.51 -4.78 9.64
C THR A 145 13.12 -5.45 8.42
N LEU A 146 13.35 -4.69 7.34
CA LEU A 146 13.99 -5.19 6.12
C LEU A 146 15.45 -5.54 6.35
N GLU A 147 16.19 -4.71 7.09
CA GLU A 147 17.57 -5.00 7.48
C GLU A 147 17.67 -6.28 8.31
N ALA A 148 16.82 -6.42 9.33
CA ALA A 148 16.79 -7.60 10.18
C ALA A 148 16.46 -8.87 9.38
N LEU A 149 15.49 -8.79 8.48
CA LEU A 149 15.10 -9.87 7.57
C LEU A 149 16.26 -10.24 6.65
N ALA A 150 16.89 -9.25 6.02
CA ALA A 150 18.01 -9.44 5.09
C ALA A 150 19.20 -10.13 5.77
N ARG A 151 19.59 -9.67 6.96
CA ARG A 151 20.67 -10.30 7.75
C ARG A 151 20.32 -11.75 8.10
N LYS A 152 19.09 -12.00 8.57
CA LYS A 152 18.62 -13.36 8.90
C LYS A 152 18.69 -14.30 7.69
N LEU A 153 18.21 -13.87 6.53
CA LEU A 153 18.25 -14.67 5.31
C LEU A 153 19.67 -14.86 4.77
N ALA A 154 20.54 -13.86 4.90
CA ALA A 154 21.94 -13.97 4.54
C ALA A 154 22.64 -15.05 5.37
N PHE A 155 22.51 -15.02 6.70
CA PHE A 155 23.07 -16.05 7.58
C PHE A 155 22.53 -17.45 7.25
N ASN A 156 21.22 -17.57 7.01
CA ASN A 156 20.61 -18.84 6.62
C ASN A 156 21.12 -19.34 5.26
N SER A 157 21.30 -18.46 4.29
CA SER A 157 21.80 -18.81 2.96
C SER A 157 23.25 -19.29 3.03
N VAL A 158 24.09 -18.65 3.85
CA VAL A 158 25.47 -19.09 4.10
C VAL A 158 25.50 -20.43 4.84
N LYS A 159 24.66 -20.61 5.86
CA LYS A 159 24.62 -21.85 6.66
C LYS A 159 24.11 -23.05 5.87
N THR A 160 23.09 -22.85 5.05
CA THR A 160 22.42 -23.95 4.33
C THR A 160 22.96 -24.16 2.91
N GLY A 161 23.67 -23.17 2.36
CA GLY A 161 24.09 -23.15 0.96
C GLY A 161 22.93 -23.04 -0.05
N ARG A 162 21.71 -22.71 0.41
CA ARG A 162 20.52 -22.56 -0.43
C ARG A 162 20.18 -21.09 -0.62
N SER A 163 19.85 -20.71 -1.85
CA SER A 163 19.39 -19.37 -2.17
C SER A 163 17.98 -19.11 -1.65
N ASN A 164 17.74 -17.90 -1.13
CA ASN A 164 16.43 -17.43 -0.72
C ASN A 164 15.96 -16.32 -1.67
N THR A 165 14.74 -16.48 -2.19
CA THR A 165 14.10 -15.49 -3.07
C THR A 165 13.07 -14.70 -2.28
N LEU A 166 13.14 -13.38 -2.35
CA LEU A 166 12.21 -12.48 -1.69
C LEU A 166 11.01 -12.14 -2.57
N GLU A 167 10.01 -11.51 -1.96
CA GLU A 167 8.90 -10.92 -2.70
C GLU A 167 9.39 -9.75 -3.59
N PRO A 168 8.70 -9.47 -4.71
CA PRO A 168 8.94 -8.26 -5.49
C PRO A 168 8.82 -7.01 -4.65
N MET A 169 9.70 -6.02 -4.82
CA MET A 169 9.71 -4.83 -3.98
C MET A 169 10.32 -3.62 -4.70
N ASN A 170 10.00 -2.42 -4.21
CA ASN A 170 10.44 -1.18 -4.85
C ASN A 170 11.98 -1.05 -4.85
N PRO A 171 12.56 -0.25 -5.75
CA PRO A 171 14.01 -0.08 -5.84
C PRO A 171 14.69 0.33 -4.52
N TYR A 172 14.01 1.13 -3.68
CA TYR A 172 14.52 1.60 -2.40
C TYR A 172 14.66 0.44 -1.39
N GLU A 173 13.63 -0.38 -1.21
CA GLU A 173 13.64 -1.57 -0.36
C GLU A 173 14.72 -2.56 -0.83
N ARG A 174 14.87 -2.76 -2.15
CA ARG A 174 15.94 -3.62 -2.70
C ARG A 174 17.32 -3.11 -2.30
N ARG A 175 17.54 -1.79 -2.35
CA ARG A 175 18.81 -1.17 -1.94
C ARG A 175 19.12 -1.44 -0.47
N ILE A 176 18.12 -1.30 0.42
CA ILE A 176 18.28 -1.60 1.85
C ILE A 176 18.71 -3.06 2.05
N ILE A 177 18.07 -3.99 1.35
CA ILE A 177 18.42 -5.42 1.45
C ILE A 177 19.83 -5.68 0.93
N HIS A 178 20.18 -5.13 -0.24
CA HIS A 178 21.53 -5.28 -0.79
C HIS A 178 22.60 -4.74 0.18
N ALA A 179 22.37 -3.57 0.77
CA ALA A 179 23.24 -2.96 1.76
C ALA A 179 23.34 -3.81 3.04
N ALA A 180 22.23 -4.34 3.54
CA ALA A 180 22.24 -5.20 4.72
C ALA A 180 22.93 -6.55 4.46
N VAL A 181 22.73 -7.15 3.28
CA VAL A 181 23.36 -8.43 2.91
C VAL A 181 24.87 -8.30 2.73
N SER A 182 25.36 -7.18 2.19
CA SER A 182 26.81 -6.96 1.98
C SER A 182 27.61 -6.94 3.28
N THR A 183 26.97 -6.63 4.41
CA THR A 183 27.59 -6.71 5.75
C THR A 183 27.87 -8.15 6.21
N VAL A 184 27.19 -9.15 5.63
CA VAL A 184 27.30 -10.55 6.04
C VAL A 184 28.34 -11.27 5.18
N ARG A 185 29.46 -11.66 5.80
CA ARG A 185 30.53 -12.38 5.12
C ARG A 185 30.03 -13.69 4.49
N GLY A 186 30.30 -13.87 3.20
CA GLY A 186 29.96 -15.07 2.46
C GLY A 186 28.54 -15.07 1.86
N ALA A 187 27.78 -14.00 2.02
CA ALA A 187 26.49 -13.81 1.33
C ALA A 187 26.66 -12.86 0.13
N THR A 188 25.86 -13.10 -0.92
CA THR A 188 25.71 -12.20 -2.06
C THR A 188 24.23 -12.04 -2.38
N SER A 189 23.90 -10.96 -3.07
CA SER A 189 22.52 -10.65 -3.45
C SER A 189 22.44 -10.13 -4.88
N THR A 190 21.38 -10.49 -5.59
CA THR A 190 21.13 -10.07 -6.98
C THR A 190 19.64 -9.78 -7.17
N SER A 191 19.33 -8.65 -7.81
CA SER A 191 17.95 -8.30 -8.18
C SER A 191 17.58 -8.95 -9.52
N ILE A 192 16.56 -9.80 -9.56
CA ILE A 192 16.09 -10.55 -10.74
C ILE A 192 14.64 -10.16 -11.07
N GLY A 193 14.30 -10.14 -12.36
CA GLY A 193 12.97 -9.81 -12.89
C GLY A 193 12.85 -8.34 -13.33
N GLU A 194 11.72 -8.02 -13.94
CA GLU A 194 11.36 -6.67 -14.40
C GLU A 194 10.34 -6.02 -13.45
N GLU A 195 10.36 -4.69 -13.37
CA GLU A 195 9.40 -3.93 -12.55
C GLU A 195 7.97 -4.15 -13.08
N PRO A 196 6.93 -4.34 -12.22
CA PRO A 196 6.91 -4.29 -10.75
C PRO A 196 7.23 -5.61 -10.03
N ASN A 197 7.56 -6.66 -10.78
CA ASN A 197 7.79 -8.01 -10.26
C ASN A 197 9.27 -8.27 -9.89
N ARG A 198 10.10 -7.23 -9.88
CA ARG A 198 11.53 -7.32 -9.61
C ARG A 198 11.79 -7.59 -8.14
N ARG A 199 12.61 -8.61 -7.85
CA ARG A 199 12.85 -9.14 -6.50
C ARG A 199 14.32 -9.42 -6.23
N VAL A 200 14.70 -9.49 -4.96
CA VAL A 200 16.08 -9.80 -4.55
C VAL A 200 16.22 -11.29 -4.25
N VAL A 201 17.27 -11.91 -4.80
CA VAL A 201 17.71 -13.25 -4.48
C VAL A 201 19.00 -13.17 -3.68
N ILE A 202 19.01 -13.81 -2.52
CA ILE A 202 20.16 -13.90 -1.62
C ILE A 202 20.75 -15.30 -1.76
N SER A 203 22.06 -15.41 -1.96
CA SER A 203 22.78 -16.68 -2.11
C SER A 203 24.13 -16.65 -1.38
N SER A 204 24.75 -17.82 -1.19
CA SER A 204 26.10 -17.92 -0.63
C SER A 204 27.16 -17.74 -1.73
N VAL A 205 28.21 -16.98 -1.43
CA VAL A 205 29.36 -16.75 -2.33
C VAL A 205 30.17 -18.04 -2.54
N THR A 206 30.30 -18.84 -1.48
CA THR A 206 30.65 -20.25 -1.59
C THR A 206 29.47 -20.96 -2.21
N GLY A 207 29.48 -21.10 -3.54
CA GLY A 207 28.50 -21.90 -4.26
C GLY A 207 28.33 -23.25 -3.55
N THR A 208 27.10 -23.74 -3.48
CA THR A 208 26.78 -25.06 -2.94
C THR A 208 27.81 -26.05 -3.51
N PRO A 209 28.56 -26.83 -2.70
CA PRO A 209 29.23 -28.00 -3.27
C PRO A 209 28.08 -28.81 -3.88
N ALA A 210 28.06 -28.88 -5.22
CA ALA A 210 27.12 -29.71 -5.94
C ALA A 210 27.11 -31.04 -5.20
N LYS A 211 25.95 -31.45 -4.68
CA LYS A 211 25.83 -32.79 -4.10
C LYS A 211 26.42 -33.71 -5.15
N ALA A 212 27.56 -34.32 -4.82
CA ALA A 212 28.13 -35.39 -5.61
C ALA A 212 26.95 -36.34 -5.85
N GLY A 213 26.42 -36.34 -7.07
CA GLY A 213 25.40 -37.28 -7.47
C GLY A 213 26.05 -38.61 -7.20
N GLY A 214 25.60 -39.29 -6.15
CA GLY A 214 26.09 -40.60 -5.81
C GLY A 214 25.99 -41.42 -7.07
N ASP A 215 27.15 -41.75 -7.63
CA ASP A 215 27.33 -42.68 -8.72
C ASP A 215 26.73 -43.99 -8.20
N ARG A 216 25.41 -44.14 -8.40
CA ARG A 216 24.73 -45.42 -8.24
C ARG A 216 25.22 -46.23 -9.42
N GLY A 217 26.42 -46.79 -9.22
CA GLY A 217 27.06 -47.72 -10.12
C GLY A 217 26.01 -48.72 -10.58
N GLY A 218 25.66 -48.61 -11.86
CA GLY A 218 24.83 -49.58 -12.52
C GLY A 218 25.54 -50.92 -12.43
N PHE A 219 25.09 -51.78 -11.52
CA PHE A 219 25.43 -53.20 -11.55
C PHE A 219 24.96 -53.75 -12.89
N LYS A 220 25.90 -53.86 -13.85
CA LYS A 220 25.76 -54.70 -15.04
C LYS A 220 25.55 -56.14 -14.57
N ARG A 221 24.30 -56.59 -14.52
CA ARG A 221 23.97 -58.02 -14.45
C ARG A 221 23.90 -58.56 -15.89
N GLY A 222 25.01 -59.13 -16.34
CA GLY A 222 25.07 -59.93 -17.56
C GLY A 222 25.02 -61.43 -17.23
N GLY A 223 24.12 -62.16 -17.92
CA GLY A 223 24.09 -63.62 -18.07
C GLY A 223 23.66 -64.45 -16.84
N LYS A 224 23.05 -65.63 -16.95
CA LYS A 224 22.32 -66.37 -17.99
C LYS A 224 21.75 -67.61 -17.27
N SER A 225 20.62 -68.13 -17.77
CA SER A 225 20.22 -69.55 -17.73
C SER A 225 19.44 -70.18 -16.54
N SER A 226 18.29 -70.77 -16.93
CA SER A 226 17.75 -72.12 -16.60
C SER A 226 17.02 -72.46 -15.28
N GLY A 227 15.84 -73.09 -15.44
CA GLY A 227 15.15 -73.98 -14.47
C GLY A 227 13.91 -73.32 -13.84
N LYS A 228 12.65 -73.58 -14.23
CA LYS A 228 11.82 -74.81 -14.24
C LYS A 228 11.40 -75.30 -12.83
N GLY A 229 10.10 -75.17 -12.52
CA GLY A 229 9.38 -75.77 -11.38
C GLY A 229 9.63 -75.05 -10.04
N GLY A 230 8.71 -74.87 -9.10
CA GLY A 230 7.40 -75.43 -8.79
C GLY A 230 7.24 -75.32 -7.26
N PHE A 231 6.01 -75.06 -6.78
CA PHE A 231 5.49 -75.29 -5.41
C PHE A 231 6.39 -75.03 -4.18
N ASN A 232 6.00 -74.13 -3.25
CA ASN A 232 5.13 -74.49 -2.11
C ASN A 232 4.78 -73.28 -1.22
N LYS A 233 3.71 -73.48 -0.44
CA LYS A 233 2.92 -72.54 0.37
C LYS A 233 3.54 -72.33 1.80
N PRO A 234 2.82 -71.80 2.82
CA PRO A 234 3.16 -70.55 3.52
C PRO A 234 3.61 -70.75 4.99
N TYR A 235 4.02 -69.67 5.66
CA TYR A 235 4.04 -69.64 7.13
C TYR A 235 3.32 -68.40 7.66
N ASN A 236 2.25 -68.68 8.39
CA ASN A 236 1.51 -67.78 9.25
C ASN A 236 1.93 -68.07 10.70
N ARG A 237 2.34 -67.06 11.46
CA ARG A 237 2.35 -66.99 12.93
C ARG A 237 2.77 -65.55 13.26
N GLY A 238 1.93 -64.66 13.80
CA GLY A 238 0.96 -64.87 14.86
C GLY A 238 1.55 -64.26 16.13
N GLY A 239 1.04 -63.11 16.57
CA GLY A 239 1.49 -62.42 17.77
C GLY A 239 0.63 -61.19 18.08
N ARG A 240 -0.47 -61.43 18.80
CA ARG A 240 -1.43 -60.45 19.34
C ARG A 240 -0.75 -59.42 20.23
N ASN A 241 -1.28 -58.19 20.25
CA ASN A 241 -1.86 -57.69 21.49
C ASN A 241 -2.91 -56.60 21.25
N ASP A 242 -4.06 -56.84 21.85
CA ASP A 242 -5.25 -55.99 21.84
C ASP A 242 -5.19 -54.91 22.95
N ASN A 243 -6.04 -53.91 22.75
CA ASN A 243 -6.58 -52.96 23.72
C ASN A 243 -5.82 -51.63 23.92
N ILE A 244 -6.40 -50.56 23.36
CA ILE A 244 -6.87 -49.40 24.15
C ILE A 244 -8.08 -48.78 23.41
N ALA A 245 -9.10 -48.47 24.20
CA ALA A 245 -10.47 -48.20 23.82
C ALA A 245 -10.71 -46.83 23.14
N LYS A 246 -11.74 -46.80 22.29
CA LYS A 246 -12.44 -45.60 21.79
C LYS A 246 -13.28 -44.95 22.90
N PRO A 247 -13.50 -43.63 22.80
CA PRO A 247 -14.84 -43.08 22.97
C PRO A 247 -15.37 -42.48 21.65
N ALA A 248 -16.69 -42.52 21.51
CA ALA A 248 -17.46 -42.00 20.37
C ALA A 248 -18.14 -40.67 20.70
N ALA A 249 -18.58 -39.98 19.63
CA ALA A 249 -19.29 -38.70 19.53
C ALA A 249 -18.38 -37.45 19.54
N SER A 250 -18.51 -36.48 18.63
CA SER A 250 -19.71 -35.97 17.96
C SER A 250 -19.42 -35.40 16.56
N ALA A 251 -20.49 -35.29 15.78
CA ALA A 251 -20.54 -34.82 14.40
C ALA A 251 -20.31 -33.31 14.25
N ALA A 252 -19.69 -32.89 13.14
CA ALA A 252 -20.15 -31.76 12.32
C ALA A 252 -19.25 -31.52 11.08
N ASN A 253 -19.92 -31.40 9.95
CA ASN A 253 -19.59 -30.57 8.78
C ASN A 253 -18.61 -31.09 7.71
N ALA A 254 -19.27 -31.54 6.64
CA ALA A 254 -18.77 -31.88 5.33
C ALA A 254 -18.11 -30.69 4.60
N ALA A 255 -17.13 -31.02 3.77
CA ALA A 255 -16.42 -30.11 2.88
C ALA A 255 -17.36 -29.55 1.77
N PRO A 256 -17.24 -28.26 1.40
CA PRO A 256 -18.00 -27.72 0.28
C PRO A 256 -17.46 -28.21 -1.07
N ALA A 257 -18.40 -28.60 -1.95
CA ALA A 257 -18.18 -28.99 -3.34
C ALA A 257 -17.69 -27.83 -4.20
N LYS A 258 -16.86 -28.17 -5.21
CA LYS A 258 -16.39 -27.24 -6.27
C LYS A 258 -17.59 -26.67 -7.05
N PRO A 259 -17.63 -25.36 -7.35
CA PRO A 259 -18.66 -24.83 -8.24
C PRO A 259 -18.38 -25.24 -9.69
N ALA A 260 -19.47 -25.60 -10.38
CA ALA A 260 -19.50 -25.95 -11.80
C ALA A 260 -19.18 -24.74 -12.68
N THR A 261 -18.42 -24.99 -13.74
CA THR A 261 -18.11 -24.06 -14.82
C THR A 261 -19.38 -23.72 -15.59
N VAL A 262 -19.70 -22.43 -15.69
CA VAL A 262 -20.76 -21.90 -16.56
C VAL A 262 -20.10 -21.42 -17.85
N ASP A 263 -20.56 -21.94 -18.98
CA ASP A 263 -20.12 -21.57 -20.32
C ASP A 263 -20.34 -20.07 -20.57
N ALA A 264 -19.25 -19.31 -20.65
CA ALA A 264 -19.26 -17.91 -21.05
C ALA A 264 -19.05 -17.83 -22.57
N GLN A 265 -20.11 -17.42 -23.26
CA GLN A 265 -20.14 -17.17 -24.69
C GLN A 265 -19.17 -16.05 -25.08
N ASP A 266 -18.35 -16.30 -26.11
CA ASP A 266 -17.47 -15.37 -26.78
C ASP A 266 -18.22 -14.12 -27.28
N LYS A 267 -17.89 -12.94 -26.71
CA LYS A 267 -18.10 -11.64 -27.35
C LYS A 267 -16.87 -10.74 -27.12
N PRO A 268 -16.27 -10.15 -28.16
CA PRO A 268 -15.10 -9.29 -28.03
C PRO A 268 -15.44 -7.92 -27.42
N LEU A 269 -14.58 -7.48 -26.49
CA LEU A 269 -14.77 -6.33 -25.61
C LEU A 269 -14.32 -4.97 -26.18
N TYR A 270 -13.98 -4.87 -27.46
CA TYR A 270 -13.50 -3.62 -28.06
C TYR A 270 -14.06 -3.39 -29.46
N SER A 271 -14.89 -2.37 -29.61
CA SER A 271 -15.13 -1.72 -30.90
C SER A 271 -13.92 -0.83 -31.23
N LYS A 272 -13.29 -1.09 -32.39
CA LYS A 272 -12.30 -0.20 -33.01
C LYS A 272 -12.92 1.18 -33.21
N ILE A 273 -12.25 2.23 -32.75
CA ILE A 273 -12.50 3.59 -33.20
C ILE A 273 -11.50 3.84 -34.33
N GLU A 274 -12.01 3.96 -35.55
CA GLU A 274 -11.26 4.46 -36.69
C GLU A 274 -11.26 5.99 -36.61
N ILE A 275 -10.09 6.60 -36.81
CA ILE A 275 -9.91 8.05 -36.90
C ILE A 275 -9.53 8.33 -38.36
N ASP A 276 -10.41 9.03 -39.06
CA ASP A 276 -10.09 9.81 -40.26
C ASP A 276 -10.03 11.30 -39.89
#